data_AF-A0A7S4BVI1-F1
#
_entry.id   AF-A0A7S4BVI1-F1
#
_cell.length_a   1.000
_cell.length_b   1.000
_cell.length_c   1.000
_cell.angle_alpha   90.00
_cell.angle_beta   90.00
_cell.angle_gamma   90.00
#
_symmetry.space_group_name_H-M   'P 1'
#
loop_
_entity.id
_entity.type
_entity.pdbx_description
1 polymer ?
#
loop_
_entity_poly.entity_id
_entity_poly.type
_entity_poly.pdbx_seq_one_letter_code
_entity_poly.pdbx_strand_id
1 'polypeptide(L)'
;GEAAALMQSLEAARQARNDAKSKAEGARPYSFTQLANRAELTVLVPVPPSTRAKHVDAKIKRKSLSVAVAQHQLQPHVLAGDFPHTIDVEASGWHLEGEGDARVLVIDLHKEQAGL
;
A
#
# COMPACT_ATOMS: atom_id res chain seq x y z
N GLY A 1 32.64 -22.52 -13.93
CA GLY A 1 33.59 -21.55 -13.36
C GLY A 1 32.88 -20.68 -12.34
N GLU A 2 33.58 -20.19 -11.32
CA GLU A 2 33.01 -19.44 -10.19
C GLU A 2 32.10 -18.27 -10.60
N ALA A 3 32.40 -17.58 -11.70
CA ALA A 3 31.56 -16.51 -12.24
C ALA A 3 30.14 -16.97 -12.65
N ALA A 4 30.01 -18.18 -13.19
CA ALA A 4 28.71 -18.75 -13.57
C ALA A 4 27.89 -19.16 -12.33
N ALA A 5 28.56 -19.69 -11.30
CA ALA A 5 27.91 -20.03 -10.03
C ALA A 5 27.43 -18.79 -9.26
N LEU A 6 28.18 -17.68 -9.32
CA LEU A 6 27.80 -16.40 -8.73
C LEU A 6 26.57 -15.81 -9.45
N MET A 7 26.56 -15.79 -10.79
CA MET A 7 25.41 -15.31 -11.56
C MET A 7 24.16 -16.13 -11.29
N GLN A 8 24.27 -17.46 -11.27
CA GLN A 8 23.15 -18.35 -10.99
C GLN A 8 22.58 -18.16 -9.58
N SER A 9 23.44 -17.86 -8.60
CA SER A 9 23.02 -17.57 -7.23
C SER A 9 22.28 -16.23 -7.10
N LEU A 10 22.74 -15.18 -7.82
CA LEU A 10 22.07 -13.88 -7.85
C LEU A 10 20.70 -13.95 -8.53
N GLU A 11 20.59 -14.73 -9.60
CA GLU A 11 19.34 -14.90 -10.34
C GLU A 11 18.32 -15.72 -9.55
N ALA A 12 18.75 -16.79 -8.86
CA ALA A 12 17.91 -17.55 -7.93
C ALA A 12 17.41 -16.68 -6.76
N ALA A 13 18.26 -15.82 -6.19
CA ALA A 13 17.87 -14.89 -5.13
C ALA A 13 16.85 -13.85 -5.63
N ARG A 14 17.01 -13.36 -6.87
CA ARG A 14 16.06 -12.44 -7.50
C ARG A 14 14.71 -13.11 -7.76
N GLN A 15 14.73 -14.35 -8.28
CA GLN A 15 13.52 -15.13 -8.53
C GLN A 15 12.76 -15.41 -7.23
N ALA A 16 13.45 -15.91 -6.19
CA ALA A 16 12.85 -16.17 -4.88
C ALA A 16 12.24 -14.91 -4.25
N ARG A 17 12.90 -13.74 -4.41
CA ARG A 17 12.37 -12.46 -3.94
C ARG A 17 11.12 -12.04 -4.71
N ASN A 18 11.08 -12.24 -6.02
CA ASN A 18 9.89 -11.96 -6.83
C ASN A 18 8.74 -12.89 -6.48
N ASP A 19 8.99 -14.20 -6.35
CA ASP A 19 7.95 -15.18 -6.00
C ASP A 19 7.36 -14.92 -4.61
N ALA A 20 8.21 -14.56 -3.63
CA ALA A 20 7.75 -14.15 -2.30
C ALA A 20 6.91 -12.87 -2.34
N LYS A 21 7.29 -11.89 -3.16
CA LYS A 21 6.51 -10.67 -3.39
C LYS A 21 5.13 -11.01 -3.96
N SER A 22 5.07 -11.80 -5.03
CA SER A 22 3.81 -12.14 -5.71
C SER A 22 2.85 -12.94 -4.83
N LYS A 23 3.36 -13.90 -4.06
CA LYS A 23 2.55 -14.65 -3.08
C LYS A 23 1.98 -13.74 -1.98
N ALA A 24 2.78 -12.77 -1.52
CA ALA A 24 2.34 -11.82 -0.52
C ALA A 24 1.38 -10.75 -1.06
N GLU A 25 1.39 -10.45 -2.36
CA GLU A 25 0.44 -9.51 -2.98
C GLU A 25 -0.96 -10.13 -3.12
N GLY A 26 -1.06 -11.41 -3.49
CA GLY A 26 -2.37 -12.10 -3.63
C GLY A 26 -3.15 -12.31 -2.32
N ALA A 27 -2.47 -12.17 -1.17
CA ALA A 27 -3.09 -12.35 0.16
C ALA A 27 -3.54 -11.04 0.82
N ARG A 28 -3.19 -9.87 0.25
CA ARG A 28 -3.52 -8.57 0.86
C ARG A 28 -4.92 -8.12 0.45
N PRO A 29 -5.67 -7.51 1.37
CA PRO A 29 -6.98 -6.94 1.06
C PRO A 29 -6.89 -5.55 0.39
N TYR A 30 -5.67 -5.15 0.00
CA TYR A 30 -5.35 -3.87 -0.64
C TYR A 30 -4.17 -4.09 -1.59
N SER A 31 -4.07 -3.26 -2.60
CA SER A 31 -2.88 -3.16 -3.44
C SER A 31 -2.20 -1.81 -3.22
N PHE A 32 -0.92 -1.71 -3.51
CA PHE A 32 -0.23 -0.43 -3.48
C PHE A 32 0.83 -0.39 -4.57
N THR A 33 1.06 0.80 -5.11
CA THR A 33 2.11 1.05 -6.09
C THR A 33 3.05 2.11 -5.53
N GLN A 34 4.35 1.85 -5.66
CA GLN A 34 5.39 2.85 -5.39
C GLN A 34 6.46 2.74 -6.47
N LEU A 35 6.92 3.89 -6.95
CA LEU A 35 8.09 3.96 -7.81
C LEU A 35 9.35 4.03 -6.92
N ALA A 36 10.37 3.26 -7.27
CA ALA A 36 11.66 3.35 -6.59
C ALA A 36 12.19 4.79 -6.69
N ASN A 37 12.73 5.31 -5.58
CA ASN A 37 13.32 6.65 -5.47
C ASN A 37 12.32 7.80 -5.68
N ARG A 38 11.02 7.52 -5.49
CA ARG A 38 9.95 8.53 -5.47
C ARG A 38 9.38 8.69 -4.07
N ALA A 39 8.96 9.91 -3.77
CA ALA A 39 8.31 10.26 -2.52
C ALA A 39 6.84 9.79 -2.52
N GLU A 40 6.24 9.68 -3.70
CA GLU A 40 4.84 9.31 -3.88
C GLU A 40 4.61 7.80 -3.71
N LEU A 41 3.51 7.45 -3.05
CA LEU A 41 2.99 6.09 -2.91
C LEU A 41 1.46 6.14 -2.90
N THR A 42 0.82 5.27 -3.67
CA THR A 42 -0.64 5.17 -3.72
C THR A 42 -1.08 3.79 -3.24
N VAL A 43 -2.01 3.75 -2.29
CA VAL A 43 -2.67 2.53 -1.79
C VAL A 43 -4.11 2.50 -2.29
N LEU A 44 -4.52 1.37 -2.84
CA LEU A 44 -5.88 1.11 -3.32
C LEU A 44 -6.53 0.06 -2.44
N VAL A 45 -7.65 0.43 -1.83
CA VAL A 45 -8.43 -0.44 -0.94
C VAL A 45 -9.82 -0.61 -1.54
N PRO A 46 -10.19 -1.80 -2.05
CA PRO A 46 -11.57 -2.10 -2.43
C PRO A 46 -12.49 -1.88 -1.23
N VAL A 47 -13.64 -1.25 -1.43
CA VAL A 47 -14.60 -0.94 -0.35
C VAL A 47 -16.03 -1.30 -0.76
N PRO A 48 -16.97 -1.45 0.19
CA PRO A 48 -18.37 -1.71 -0.15
C PRO A 48 -18.93 -0.70 -1.17
N PRO A 49 -19.83 -1.11 -2.08
CA PRO A 49 -20.38 -0.25 -3.13
C PRO A 49 -21.04 1.05 -2.65
N SER A 50 -21.65 1.00 -1.46
CA SER A 50 -22.36 2.12 -0.85
C SER A 50 -21.43 3.05 -0.04
N THR A 51 -20.12 2.85 -0.08
CA THR A 51 -19.14 3.61 0.71
C THR A 51 -19.14 5.08 0.29
N ARG A 52 -19.35 5.96 1.27
CA ARG A 52 -19.31 7.42 1.15
C ARG A 52 -18.24 7.95 2.09
N ALA A 53 -17.79 9.19 1.89
CA ALA A 53 -16.74 9.79 2.71
C ALA A 53 -17.02 9.69 4.22
N LYS A 54 -18.27 9.90 4.65
CA LYS A 54 -18.70 9.76 6.07
C LYS A 54 -18.54 8.34 6.67
N HIS A 55 -18.35 7.33 5.83
CA HIS A 55 -18.13 5.94 6.25
C HIS A 55 -16.65 5.61 6.43
N VAL A 56 -15.74 6.52 6.07
CA VAL A 56 -14.29 6.31 6.10
C VAL A 56 -13.71 7.12 7.26
N ASP A 57 -12.99 6.46 8.16
CA ASP A 57 -12.13 7.09 9.18
C ASP A 57 -10.67 6.74 8.84
N ALA A 58 -10.01 7.64 8.12
CA ALA A 58 -8.61 7.51 7.74
C ALA A 58 -7.76 8.53 8.52
N LYS A 59 -6.88 8.00 9.37
CA LYS A 59 -5.94 8.77 10.19
C LYS A 59 -4.54 8.57 9.65
N ILE A 60 -4.07 9.55 8.90
CA ILE A 60 -2.70 9.62 8.41
C ILE A 60 -1.89 10.43 9.42
N LYS A 61 -0.86 9.81 10.01
CA LYS A 61 0.10 10.46 10.91
C LYS A 61 1.48 10.33 10.30
N ARG A 62 2.40 11.21 10.72
CA ARG A 62 3.78 11.25 10.24
C ARG A 62 4.50 9.88 10.27
N LYS A 63 4.16 9.00 11.22
CA LYS A 63 4.77 7.67 11.37
C LYS A 63 3.78 6.51 11.38
N SER A 64 2.49 6.72 11.15
CA SER A 64 1.51 5.63 11.16
C SER A 64 0.26 5.92 10.33
N LEU A 65 -0.42 4.85 9.93
CA LEU A 65 -1.69 4.87 9.21
C LEU A 65 -2.71 4.01 9.96
N SER A 66 -3.94 4.51 10.07
CA SER A 66 -5.10 3.73 10.46
C SER A 66 -6.27 4.07 9.55
N VAL A 67 -6.91 3.06 8.98
CA VAL A 67 -8.08 3.20 8.11
C VAL A 67 -9.17 2.24 8.58
N ALA A 68 -10.32 2.80 8.91
CA ALA A 68 -11.55 2.06 9.14
C ALA A 68 -12.59 2.46 8.10
N VAL A 69 -13.34 1.48 7.61
CA VAL A 69 -14.43 1.68 6.66
C VAL A 69 -15.67 0.98 7.21
N ALA A 70 -16.79 1.72 7.31
CA ALA A 70 -18.05 1.16 7.78
C ALA A 70 -18.49 -0.02 6.89
N GLN A 71 -18.92 -1.12 7.52
CA GLN A 71 -19.38 -2.34 6.86
C GLN A 71 -18.34 -3.06 6.00
N HIS A 72 -17.05 -2.69 6.11
CA HIS A 72 -15.98 -3.45 5.48
C HIS A 72 -15.77 -4.78 6.21
N GLN A 73 -15.46 -5.84 5.47
CA GLN A 73 -15.25 -7.19 6.01
C GLN A 73 -14.06 -7.33 6.98
N LEU A 74 -13.21 -6.29 7.09
CA LEU A 74 -11.97 -6.29 7.87
C LEU A 74 -12.03 -5.32 9.05
N GLN A 75 -13.24 -5.02 9.53
CA GLN A 75 -13.36 -4.24 10.76
C GLN A 75 -12.65 -4.93 11.94
N PRO A 76 -12.09 -4.18 12.90
CA PRO A 76 -12.27 -2.72 13.08
C PRO A 76 -11.41 -1.84 12.16
N HIS A 77 -10.33 -2.36 11.58
CA HIS A 77 -9.41 -1.61 10.73
C HIS A 77 -9.06 -2.38 9.46
N VAL A 78 -9.27 -1.75 8.30
CA VAL A 78 -8.90 -2.29 7.00
C VAL A 78 -7.38 -2.21 6.79
N LEU A 79 -6.76 -1.15 7.32
CA LEU A 79 -5.32 -0.93 7.37
C LEU A 79 -4.95 -0.34 8.73
N ALA A 80 -3.94 -0.88 9.40
CA ALA A 80 -3.35 -0.30 10.60
C ALA A 80 -1.87 -0.67 10.70
N GLY A 81 -1.00 0.31 10.94
CA GLY A 81 0.42 0.04 11.15
C GLY A 81 1.30 1.29 11.11
N ASP A 82 2.59 1.07 11.34
CA ASP A 82 3.61 2.11 11.32
C ASP A 82 4.32 2.19 9.97
N PHE A 83 4.67 3.42 9.57
CA PHE A 83 5.46 3.65 8.38
C PHE A 83 6.95 3.45 8.65
N PRO A 84 7.71 2.83 7.72
CA PRO A 84 9.16 2.72 7.84
C PRO A 84 9.84 4.10 7.76
N HIS A 85 9.32 4.99 6.92
CA HIS A 85 9.78 6.37 6.73
C HIS A 85 8.73 7.37 7.23
N THR A 86 9.11 8.64 7.37
CA THR A 86 8.16 9.69 7.73
C THR A 86 7.36 10.14 6.51
N ILE A 87 6.09 10.47 6.75
CA ILE A 87 5.13 10.96 5.76
C ILE A 87 4.86 12.45 6.00
N ASP A 88 4.87 13.23 4.93
CA ASP A 88 4.35 14.59 4.90
C ASP A 88 2.83 14.49 4.93
N VAL A 89 2.26 14.76 6.11
CA VAL A 89 0.82 14.62 6.35
C VAL A 89 0.02 15.68 5.58
N GLU A 90 0.59 16.87 5.34
CA GLU A 90 -0.10 17.95 4.63
C GLU A 90 -0.15 17.68 3.12
N ALA A 91 0.87 17.01 2.58
CA ALA A 91 0.92 16.58 1.18
C ALA A 91 0.22 15.21 0.94
N SER A 92 -0.31 14.58 1.99
CA SER A 92 -0.97 13.27 1.91
C SER A 92 -2.48 13.38 2.09
N GLY A 93 -3.23 12.46 1.51
CA GLY A 93 -4.68 12.50 1.55
C GLY A 93 -5.33 11.19 1.15
N TRP A 94 -6.65 11.23 1.05
CA TRP A 94 -7.44 10.11 0.54
C TRP A 94 -8.71 10.61 -0.14
N HIS A 95 -9.22 9.81 -1.06
CA HIS A 95 -10.49 10.04 -1.73
C HIS A 95 -11.12 8.70 -2.16
N LEU A 96 -12.38 8.76 -2.58
CA LEU A 96 -13.10 7.60 -3.11
C LEU A 96 -13.21 7.75 -4.62
N GLU A 97 -12.86 6.68 -5.34
CA GLU A 97 -13.03 6.57 -6.79
C GLU A 97 -13.96 5.40 -7.13
N GLY A 98 -14.45 5.40 -8.37
CA GLY A 98 -15.34 4.36 -8.88
C GLY A 98 -16.73 4.38 -8.25
N GLU A 99 -17.58 3.47 -8.71
CA GLU A 99 -18.97 3.32 -8.31
C GLU A 99 -19.34 1.84 -8.28
N GLY A 100 -20.40 1.48 -7.53
CA GLY A 100 -20.86 0.10 -7.45
C GLY A 100 -19.76 -0.84 -6.95
N ASP A 101 -19.60 -1.99 -7.60
CA ASP A 101 -18.61 -3.00 -7.23
C ASP A 101 -17.16 -2.58 -7.50
N ALA A 102 -16.94 -1.50 -8.28
CA ALA A 102 -15.62 -0.92 -8.52
C ALA A 102 -15.24 0.17 -7.52
N ARG A 103 -16.03 0.36 -6.46
CA ARG A 103 -15.78 1.40 -5.45
C ARG A 103 -14.46 1.13 -4.72
N VAL A 104 -13.56 2.11 -4.74
CA VAL A 104 -12.23 2.01 -4.16
C VAL A 104 -11.91 3.24 -3.31
N LEU A 105 -11.27 3.02 -2.17
CA LEU A 105 -10.60 4.05 -1.37
C LEU A 105 -9.16 4.17 -1.85
N VAL A 106 -8.81 5.35 -2.34
CA VAL A 106 -7.46 5.72 -2.78
C VAL A 106 -6.81 6.51 -1.65
N ILE A 107 -5.61 6.09 -1.25
CA ILE A 107 -4.80 6.77 -0.23
C ILE A 107 -3.49 7.17 -0.88
N ASP A 108 -3.29 8.47 -1.03
CA ASP A 108 -2.07 9.05 -1.59
C ASP A 108 -1.18 9.53 -0.45
N LEU A 109 0.01 8.96 -0.38
CA LEU A 109 1.01 9.20 0.66
C LEU A 109 2.26 9.82 0.04
N HIS A 110 2.78 10.86 0.70
CA HIS A 110 4.00 11.54 0.31
C HIS A 110 5.07 11.40 1.39
N LYS A 111 6.24 10.85 1.06
CA LYS A 111 7.36 10.72 1.98
C LYS A 111 8.05 12.08 2.14
N GLU A 112 8.42 12.46 3.36
CA GLU A 112 9.18 13.71 3.58
C GLU A 112 10.59 13.68 2.96
N GLN A 113 11.11 12.48 2.71
CA GLN A 113 12.37 12.28 2.00
C GLN A 113 12.13 11.24 0.89
N ALA A 114 12.44 11.61 -0.35
CA ALA A 114 12.59 10.62 -1.41
C ALA A 114 13.72 9.67 -0.99
N GLY A 115 13.48 8.36 -1.03
CA GLY A 115 14.49 7.38 -0.65
C GLY A 115 15.77 7.58 -1.47
N LEU A 116 16.92 7.51 -0.80
CA LEU A 116 18.25 7.41 -1.42
C LEU A 116 18.32 6.21 -2.37
#